data_AF-A0A1G3YK26-F1
#
_entry.id   AF-A0A1G3YK26-F1
#
_cell.length_a   1.000
_cell.length_b   1.000
_cell.length_c   1.000
_cell.angle_alpha   90.00
_cell.angle_beta   90.00
_cell.angle_gamma   90.00
#
_symmetry.space_group_name_H-M   'P 1'
#
loop_
_entity.id
_entity.type
_entity.pdbx_description
1 polymer ?
#
loop_
_entity_poly.entity_id
_entity_poly.type
_entity_poly.pdbx_seq_one_letter_code
_entity_poly.pdbx_strand_id
1 'polypeptide(L)' 'ALSGEEIIIARSGKPLLKLVPLAAPPQARTPGLSRGKIWIAEDFDAPLTEAIMQEIES' A
#
# COMPACT_ATOMS: atom_id res chain seq x y z
N ALA A 1 22.90 -19.66 1.36
CA ALA A 1 21.81 -18.88 1.98
C ALA A 1 20.48 -19.52 1.56
N LEU A 2 19.46 -19.52 2.41
CA LEU A 2 18.12 -20.04 2.08
C LEU A 2 17.42 -19.10 1.09
N SER A 3 17.02 -19.60 -0.07
CA SER A 3 16.59 -18.82 -1.26
C SER A 3 15.15 -18.30 -1.22
N GLY A 4 14.68 -17.82 -0.06
CA GLY A 4 13.32 -17.28 0.09
C GLY A 4 12.24 -18.35 0.31
N GLU A 5 12.62 -19.58 0.64
CA GLU A 5 11.70 -20.67 0.94
C GLU A 5 10.98 -20.43 2.27
N GLU A 6 9.68 -20.74 2.31
CA GLU A 6 8.93 -20.82 3.56
C GLU A 6 9.25 -22.15 4.26
N ILE A 7 9.60 -22.09 5.56
CA ILE A 7 9.96 -23.27 6.34
C ILE A 7 8.95 -23.45 7.47
N ILE A 8 8.37 -24.64 7.57
CA ILE A 8 7.48 -25.01 8.68
C ILE A 8 8.30 -25.76 9.73
N ILE A 9 8.37 -25.22 10.95
CA ILE A 9 8.94 -25.92 12.11
C ILE A 9 7.81 -26.60 12.86
N ALA A 10 7.87 -27.93 12.96
CA ALA A 10 6.87 -28.76 13.63
C ALA A 10 7.44 -29.45 14.88
N ARG A 11 6.60 -29.67 15.89
CA ARG A 11 6.90 -30.51 17.07
C ARG A 11 5.95 -31.70 17.08
N SER A 12 6.48 -32.91 17.08
CA SER A 12 5.69 -34.15 17.08
C SER A 12 4.69 -34.22 15.91
N GLY A 13 5.13 -33.82 14.70
CA GLY A 13 4.28 -33.81 13.50
C GLY A 13 3.23 -32.69 13.46
N LYS A 14 3.17 -31.83 14.47
CA LYS A 14 2.26 -30.68 14.52
C LYS A 14 3.01 -29.39 14.19
N PRO A 15 2.62 -28.65 13.14
CA PRO A 15 3.20 -27.33 12.83
C PRO A 15 3.12 -26.41 14.03
N LEU A 16 4.23 -25.75 14.37
CA LEU A 16 4.31 -24.83 15.50
C LEU A 16 4.51 -23.39 15.03
N LEU A 17 5.44 -23.17 14.09
CA LEU A 17 5.69 -21.85 13.53
C LEU A 17 6.17 -21.96 12.08
N LYS A 18 6.02 -20.86 11.35
CA LYS A 18 6.47 -20.70 9.98
C LYS A 18 7.56 -19.62 9.93
N LEU A 19 8.72 -19.97 9.39
CA LEU A 19 9.72 -19.00 8.99
C LEU A 19 9.39 -18.52 7.59
N VAL A 20 9.21 -17.22 7.44
CA VAL A 20 8.99 -16.56 6.15
C VAL A 20 10.10 -15.55 5.91
N PRO A 21 10.45 -15.28 4.64
CA PRO A 21 11.33 -14.16 4.32
C PRO A 21 10.74 -12.85 4.84
N LEU A 22 11.57 -12.06 5.51
CA LEU A 22 11.19 -10.69 5.88
C LEU A 22 11.17 -9.84 4.62
N ALA A 23 10.07 -9.12 4.39
CA ALA A 23 10.06 -8.07 3.38
C ALA A 23 11.14 -7.05 3.70
N ALA A 24 11.78 -6.51 2.65
CA ALA A 24 12.71 -5.40 2.83
C ALA A 24 12.01 -4.27 3.59
N PRO A 25 12.71 -3.60 4.54
CA PRO A 25 12.13 -2.44 5.20
C PRO A 25 11.69 -1.43 4.14
N PRO A 26 10.50 -0.83 4.30
CA PRO A 26 10.02 0.13 3.33
C PRO A 26 11.04 1.26 3.17
N GLN A 27 11.33 1.62 1.93
CA GLN A 27 12.23 2.72 1.65
C GLN A 27 11.66 4.01 2.25
N ALA A 28 12.53 4.85 2.81
CA ALA A 28 12.14 6.17 3.28
C ALA A 28 11.50 6.96 2.11
N ARG A 29 10.30 7.51 2.35
CA ARG A 29 9.62 8.34 1.36
C ARG A 29 10.44 9.60 1.09
N THR A 30 10.56 9.99 -0.18
CA THR A 30 11.15 11.28 -0.56
C THR A 30 10.02 12.29 -0.79
N PRO A 31 9.84 13.31 0.08
CA PRO A 31 8.80 14.32 -0.09
C PRO A 31 9.16 15.33 -1.20
N GLY A 32 8.15 16.00 -1.74
CA GLY A 32 8.36 17.18 -2.60
C GLY A 32 8.83 16.89 -4.03
N LEU A 33 8.70 15.65 -4.53
CA LEU A 33 9.09 15.27 -5.90
C LEU A 33 8.43 16.13 -7.00
N SER A 34 7.25 16.68 -6.71
CA SER A 34 6.47 17.52 -7.63
C SER A 34 6.35 18.98 -7.17
N ARG A 35 7.23 19.45 -6.29
CA ARG A 35 7.21 20.84 -5.80
C ARG A 35 7.26 21.82 -6.98
N GLY A 36 6.30 22.74 -7.04
CA GLY A 36 6.21 23.76 -8.10
C GLY A 36 5.80 23.23 -9.47
N LYS A 37 5.45 21.94 -9.59
CA LYS A 37 5.02 21.30 -10.83
C LYS A 37 3.52 20.98 -10.84
N ILE A 38 2.81 21.31 -9.76
CA ILE A 38 1.38 21.06 -9.60
C ILE A 38 0.67 22.40 -9.71
N TRP A 39 -0.37 22.44 -10.53
CA TRP A 39 -1.37 23.48 -10.54
C TRP A 39 -2.66 22.91 -9.93
N ILE A 40 -3.31 23.68 -9.08
CA ILE A 40 -4.60 23.34 -8.47
C ILE A 40 -5.60 24.35 -9.01
N ALA A 41 -6.72 23.85 -9.53
CA ALA A 41 -7.81 24.70 -10.01
C ALA A 41 -8.45 25.48 -8.85
N GLU A 42 -8.98 26.67 -9.14
CA GLU A 42 -9.58 27.55 -8.12
C GLU A 42 -10.79 26.92 -7.42
N ASP A 43 -11.48 26.01 -8.12
CA ASP A 43 -12.68 25.30 -7.68
C ASP A 43 -12.39 23.87 -7.22
N PHE A 44 -11.13 23.51 -6.96
CA PHE A 44 -10.76 22.14 -6.56
C PHE A 44 -11.53 21.65 -5.32
N ASP A 45 -11.74 22.54 -4.34
CA ASP A 45 -12.48 22.24 -3.11
C ASP A 45 -14.00 22.46 -3.25
N ALA A 46 -14.49 22.79 -4.45
CA ALA A 46 -15.92 22.94 -4.69
C ALA A 46 -16.63 21.58 -4.55
N PRO A 47 -17.90 21.58 -4.10
CA PRO A 47 -18.68 20.35 -4.06
C PRO A 47 -18.83 19.76 -5.46
N LEU A 48 -18.86 18.42 -5.52
CA LEU A 48 -19.18 17.71 -6.76
C LEU A 48 -20.59 18.09 -7.23
N THR A 49 -20.80 18.07 -8.54
CA THR A 49 -22.14 18.31 -9.10
C THR A 49 -23.06 17.13 -8.76
N GLU A 50 -24.37 17.40 -8.71
CA GLU A 50 -25.38 16.38 -8.45
C GLU A 50 -25.28 15.19 -9.42
N ALA A 51 -25.00 15.46 -10.70
CA ALA A 51 -24.82 14.42 -11.71
C ALA A 51 -23.63 13.50 -11.40
N ILE A 52 -22.50 14.06 -10.93
CA ILE A 52 -21.32 13.29 -10.57
C ILE A 52 -21.56 12.49 -9.28
N MET A 53 -22.26 13.07 -8.31
CA MET A 53 -22.61 12.38 -7.06
C MET A 53 -23.48 11.14 -7.33
N GLN A 54 -24.48 11.26 -8.22
CA GLN A 54 -25.36 10.15 -8.58
C GLN A 54 -24.64 8.98 -9.27
N GLU A 55 -23.56 9.25 -10.01
CA GLU A 55 -22.75 8.20 -10.67
C GLU A 55 -21.91 7.40 -9.65
N ILE A 56 -21.44 8.03 -8.58
CA ILE A 56 -20.61 7.36 -7.55
C ILE A 56 -21.45 6.43 -6.67
N GLU A 57 -22.71 6.78 -6.42
CA GLU A 57 -23.61 6.06 -5.52
C GLU A 57 -24.31 4.84 -6.15
N SER A 58 -24.15 4.61 -7.46
CA SER A 58 -24.71 3.46 -8.19
C SER A 58 -23.76 2.28 -8.28
#